data_AF-A0AAW2YYS4-F1
#
_entry.id   AF-A0AAW2YYS4-F1
#
_cell.length_a   1.000
_cell.length_b   1.000
_cell.length_c   1.000
_cell.angle_alpha   90.00
_cell.angle_beta   90.00
_cell.angle_gamma   90.00
#
_symmetry.space_group_name_H-M   'P 1'
#
loop_
_entity.id
_entity.type
_entity.pdbx_description
1 polymer ?
#
loop_
_entity_poly.entity_id
_entity_poly.type
_entity_poly.pdbx_seq_one_letter_code
_entity_poly.pdbx_strand_id
1 'polypeptide(L)'
;MDCITHLQSFVRSLLARRQLTELEQEKHTLDCIVQIQAHWRGALAQYELDDLIVEQYENESALIIQSWWRMMQAKKKFTYMKNVVKCQSIIRMWLACRQAQRLFAERTRRHELILMSKLTIAQCYIRGQLVRHQAHHQSQRVINLQNLIRSKSIITNHQNQLRYIRTIQSLARGRSATICASDRYRMNLIRNQSCIKMQKVFRGFMVRKKNHQQVSLIRARIAQLASTMEEKKQLSYRTKRALHLLSTSEHMSQVIQACQNLAVTTKYSSNCCESLVRHKAVPVLYKVVDECNRSKPALELMNNVLDILINLSKTRYTSHDVFIPSCLHTFVLLLGALGDQCFMKVIGLMQMMKLQYNQLYWSEMMLNQGLLFKKLSKMQSVLKNKLEIEKKKEIQTRRASVYVRDFQLNHSLNASTNSSGRSCVYVFYDALCNLLNFES
;
A
#
# COMPACT_ATOMS: atom_id res chain seq x y z
N MET A 1 200.11 69.91 -101.13
CA MET A 1 199.11 70.47 -100.18
C MET A 1 197.77 69.71 -100.21
N ASP A 2 197.40 69.02 -101.29
CA ASP A 2 196.05 68.43 -101.44
C ASP A 2 195.74 67.13 -100.67
N CYS A 3 196.72 66.45 -100.09
CA CYS A 3 196.47 65.21 -99.32
C CYS A 3 195.92 65.45 -97.90
N ILE A 4 196.17 66.60 -97.28
CA ILE A 4 195.85 66.84 -95.86
C ILE A 4 194.35 67.14 -95.66
N THR A 5 193.72 67.84 -96.60
CA THR A 5 192.29 68.21 -96.55
C THR A 5 191.37 67.00 -96.70
N HIS A 6 191.74 66.03 -97.55
CA HIS A 6 191.01 64.77 -97.72
C HIS A 6 191.04 63.88 -96.47
N LEU A 7 192.16 63.85 -95.75
CA LEU A 7 192.26 63.07 -94.52
C LEU A 7 191.39 63.69 -93.40
N GLN A 8 191.37 65.02 -93.30
CA GLN A 8 190.59 65.74 -92.29
C GLN A 8 189.07 65.59 -92.49
N SER A 9 188.56 65.56 -93.73
CA SER A 9 187.13 65.34 -93.99
C SER A 9 186.68 63.92 -93.67
N PHE A 10 187.55 62.93 -93.93
CA PHE A 10 187.30 61.53 -93.58
C PHE A 10 187.21 61.31 -92.07
N VAL A 11 188.15 61.90 -91.31
CA VAL A 11 188.13 61.80 -89.84
C VAL A 11 186.89 62.47 -89.23
N ARG A 12 186.46 63.63 -89.74
CA ARG A 12 185.21 64.29 -89.30
C ARG A 12 183.97 63.43 -89.57
N SER A 13 183.90 62.79 -90.74
CA SER A 13 182.83 61.85 -91.10
C SER A 13 182.79 60.65 -90.15
N LEU A 14 183.95 60.07 -89.83
CA LEU A 14 184.06 58.96 -88.87
C LEU A 14 183.61 59.34 -87.47
N LEU A 15 183.99 60.52 -86.99
CA LEU A 15 183.58 61.03 -85.67
C LEU A 15 182.06 61.27 -85.61
N ALA A 16 181.47 61.89 -86.65
CA ALA A 16 180.03 62.11 -86.71
C ALA A 16 179.23 60.79 -86.76
N ARG A 17 179.73 59.79 -87.49
CA ARG A 17 179.11 58.44 -87.51
C ARG A 17 179.18 57.76 -86.15
N ARG A 18 180.29 57.88 -85.42
CA ARG A 18 180.39 57.38 -84.04
C ARG A 18 179.38 58.04 -83.10
N GLN A 19 179.28 59.37 -83.15
CA GLN A 19 178.30 60.11 -82.32
C GLN A 19 176.85 59.72 -82.64
N LEU A 20 176.52 59.51 -83.92
CA LEU A 20 175.19 59.05 -84.32
C LEU A 20 174.89 57.67 -83.73
N THR A 21 175.84 56.73 -83.83
CA THR A 21 175.65 55.38 -83.29
C THR A 21 175.50 55.35 -81.77
N GLU A 22 176.18 56.24 -81.04
CA GLU A 22 176.04 56.37 -79.58
C GLU A 22 174.65 56.91 -79.21
N LEU A 23 174.15 57.94 -79.90
CA LEU A 23 172.81 58.49 -79.66
C LEU A 23 171.68 57.50 -80.03
N GLU A 24 171.86 56.71 -81.09
CA GLU A 24 170.91 55.65 -81.46
C GLU A 24 170.84 54.55 -80.40
N GLN A 25 171.98 54.18 -79.80
CA GLN A 25 172.04 53.25 -78.68
C GLN A 25 171.35 53.83 -77.43
N GLU A 26 171.64 55.08 -77.06
CA GLU A 26 170.98 55.75 -75.93
C GLU A 26 169.46 55.81 -76.11
N LYS A 27 168.98 56.21 -77.30
CA LYS A 27 167.54 56.23 -77.60
C LYS A 27 166.93 54.84 -77.48
N HIS A 28 167.57 53.81 -78.02
CA HIS A 28 167.08 52.44 -77.91
C HIS A 28 167.01 51.97 -76.45
N THR A 29 167.99 52.33 -75.61
CA THR A 29 167.94 52.01 -74.18
C THR A 29 166.79 52.71 -73.46
N LEU A 30 166.54 53.99 -73.76
CA LEU A 30 165.41 54.73 -73.20
C LEU A 30 164.06 54.17 -73.65
N ASP A 31 163.92 53.84 -74.93
CA ASP A 31 162.72 53.21 -75.48
C ASP A 31 162.45 51.85 -74.82
N CYS A 32 163.49 51.03 -74.59
CA CYS A 32 163.37 49.79 -73.81
C CYS A 32 162.92 50.04 -72.37
N ILE A 33 163.46 51.05 -71.69
CA ILE A 33 163.07 51.41 -70.31
C ILE A 33 161.61 51.83 -70.26
N VAL A 34 161.16 52.69 -71.19
CA VAL A 34 159.77 53.14 -71.27
C VAL A 34 158.82 51.97 -71.55
N GLN A 35 159.21 51.04 -72.44
CA GLN A 35 158.44 49.83 -72.70
C GLN A 35 158.31 48.95 -71.45
N ILE A 36 159.41 48.73 -70.71
CA ILE A 36 159.38 47.95 -69.46
C ILE A 36 158.50 48.65 -68.41
N GLN A 37 158.63 49.95 -68.24
CA GLN A 37 157.82 50.72 -67.29
C GLN A 37 156.34 50.73 -67.66
N ALA A 38 156.01 50.85 -68.95
CA ALA A 38 154.64 50.75 -69.44
C ALA A 38 154.06 49.36 -69.21
N HIS A 39 154.84 48.30 -69.47
CA HIS A 39 154.42 46.93 -69.24
C HIS A 39 154.21 46.62 -67.75
N TRP A 40 155.08 47.15 -66.88
CA TRP A 40 154.94 47.02 -65.43
C TRP A 40 153.71 47.76 -64.90
N ARG A 41 153.47 49.01 -65.33
CA ARG A 41 152.27 49.77 -64.95
C ARG A 41 150.99 49.10 -65.44
N GLY A 42 151.00 48.55 -66.66
CA GLY A 42 149.89 47.76 -67.19
C GLY A 42 149.62 46.50 -66.37
N ALA A 43 150.67 45.76 -66.00
CA ALA A 43 150.56 44.57 -65.16
C ALA A 43 150.04 44.90 -63.75
N LEU A 44 150.49 46.01 -63.15
CA LEU A 44 150.01 46.46 -61.83
C LEU A 44 148.51 46.85 -61.88
N ALA A 45 148.09 47.60 -62.89
CA ALA A 45 146.68 47.96 -63.07
C ALA A 45 145.79 46.74 -63.33
N GLN A 46 146.29 45.74 -64.06
CA GLN A 46 145.60 44.46 -64.24
C GLN A 46 145.44 43.71 -62.92
N TYR A 47 146.50 43.66 -62.09
CA TYR A 47 146.44 43.05 -60.78
C TYR A 47 145.41 43.74 -59.86
N GLU A 48 145.41 45.08 -59.80
CA GLU A 48 144.42 45.85 -59.01
C GLU A 48 142.97 45.63 -59.52
N LEU A 49 142.78 45.53 -60.84
CA LEU A 49 141.48 45.22 -61.42
C LEU A 49 141.02 43.80 -61.06
N ASP A 50 141.92 42.81 -61.13
CA ASP A 50 141.62 41.42 -60.77
C ASP A 50 141.22 41.32 -59.28
N ASP A 51 141.92 42.01 -58.38
CA ASP A 51 141.58 42.06 -56.96
C ASP A 51 140.18 42.66 -56.70
N LEU A 52 139.84 43.78 -57.37
CA LEU A 52 138.51 44.39 -57.27
C LEU A 52 137.40 43.49 -57.84
N ILE A 53 137.68 42.79 -58.94
CA ILE A 53 136.76 41.83 -59.53
C ILE A 53 136.50 40.68 -58.56
N VAL A 54 137.55 40.15 -57.91
CA VAL A 54 137.42 39.11 -56.89
C VAL A 54 136.58 39.60 -55.71
N GLU A 55 136.85 40.81 -55.17
CA GLU A 55 136.07 41.38 -54.07
C GLU A 55 134.59 41.59 -54.47
N GLN A 56 134.31 42.04 -55.69
CA GLN A 56 132.94 42.16 -56.19
C GLN A 56 132.25 40.79 -56.26
N TYR A 57 132.92 39.75 -56.77
CA TYR A 57 132.36 38.40 -56.82
C TYR A 57 132.12 37.81 -55.43
N GLU A 58 133.01 38.05 -54.47
CA GLU A 58 132.83 37.63 -53.08
C GLU A 58 131.62 38.32 -52.44
N ASN A 59 131.49 39.64 -52.65
CA ASN A 59 130.36 40.43 -52.16
C ASN A 59 129.03 40.01 -52.81
N GLU A 60 128.99 39.80 -54.12
CA GLU A 60 127.81 39.30 -54.83
C GLU A 60 127.41 37.90 -54.34
N SER A 61 128.39 37.01 -54.18
CA SER A 61 128.15 35.66 -53.65
C SER A 61 127.61 35.71 -52.21
N ALA A 62 128.19 36.54 -51.36
CA ALA A 62 127.72 36.74 -50.00
C ALA A 62 126.30 37.32 -49.96
N LEU A 63 125.97 38.30 -50.82
CA LEU A 63 124.64 38.89 -50.92
C LEU A 63 123.60 37.86 -51.38
N ILE A 64 123.92 37.01 -52.36
CA ILE A 64 123.05 35.94 -52.83
C ILE A 64 122.76 34.95 -51.69
N ILE A 65 123.79 34.49 -50.97
CA ILE A 65 123.63 33.55 -49.86
C ILE A 65 122.82 34.17 -48.72
N GLN A 66 123.13 35.40 -48.33
CA GLN A 66 122.44 36.09 -47.24
C GLN A 66 120.96 36.38 -47.58
N SER A 67 120.68 36.85 -48.79
CA SER A 67 119.31 37.13 -49.23
C SER A 67 118.48 35.85 -49.32
N TRP A 68 119.07 34.77 -49.87
CA TRP A 68 118.46 33.44 -49.87
C TRP A 68 118.18 32.94 -48.45
N TRP A 69 119.14 33.07 -47.54
CA TRP A 69 118.98 32.65 -46.15
C TRP A 69 117.88 33.42 -45.41
N ARG A 70 117.85 34.76 -45.54
CA ARG A 70 116.79 35.61 -44.96
C ARG A 70 115.42 35.24 -45.52
N MET A 71 115.33 34.99 -46.83
CA MET A 71 114.11 34.52 -47.49
C MET A 71 113.68 33.15 -46.95
N MET A 72 114.61 32.20 -46.80
CA MET A 72 114.31 30.87 -46.27
C MET A 72 113.82 30.91 -44.82
N GLN A 73 114.40 31.76 -43.97
CA GLN A 73 113.91 31.98 -42.61
C GLN A 73 112.49 32.55 -42.59
N ALA A 74 112.22 33.57 -43.41
CA ALA A 74 110.88 34.16 -43.53
C ALA A 74 109.86 33.13 -44.02
N LYS A 75 110.22 32.32 -45.03
CA LYS A 75 109.39 31.22 -45.55
C LYS A 75 109.10 30.17 -44.49
N LYS A 76 110.09 29.78 -43.68
CA LYS A 76 109.91 28.84 -42.55
C LYS A 76 108.94 29.41 -41.50
N LYS A 77 109.09 30.69 -41.12
CA LYS A 77 108.19 31.35 -40.17
C LYS A 77 106.76 31.47 -40.71
N PHE A 78 106.60 31.88 -41.98
CA PHE A 78 105.29 31.98 -42.62
C PHE A 78 104.60 30.63 -42.73
N THR A 79 105.30 29.58 -43.17
CA THR A 79 104.74 28.23 -43.29
C THR A 79 104.29 27.67 -41.94
N TYR A 80 105.08 27.87 -40.88
CA TYR A 80 104.67 27.52 -39.51
C TYR A 80 103.36 28.25 -39.11
N MET A 81 103.32 29.58 -39.23
CA MET A 81 102.13 30.37 -38.88
C MET A 81 100.90 30.00 -39.72
N LYS A 82 101.08 29.78 -41.02
CA LYS A 82 100.02 29.32 -41.92
C LYS A 82 99.44 27.97 -41.47
N ASN A 83 100.30 27.05 -41.05
CA ASN A 83 99.85 25.75 -40.55
C ASN A 83 99.12 25.87 -39.21
N VAL A 84 99.57 26.73 -38.30
CA VAL A 84 98.85 27.00 -37.04
C VAL A 84 97.44 27.55 -37.31
N VAL A 85 97.30 28.53 -38.20
CA VAL A 85 95.99 29.09 -38.56
C VAL A 85 95.07 28.03 -39.19
N LYS A 86 95.62 27.14 -40.04
CA LYS A 86 94.87 25.99 -40.57
C LYS A 86 94.41 25.03 -39.47
N CYS A 87 95.26 24.69 -38.52
CA CYS A 87 94.87 23.82 -37.40
C CYS A 87 93.78 24.48 -36.55
N GLN A 88 93.93 25.78 -36.26
CA GLN A 88 92.92 26.53 -35.50
C GLN A 88 91.57 26.59 -36.24
N SER A 89 91.57 26.80 -37.56
CA SER A 89 90.32 26.82 -38.33
C SER A 89 89.61 25.47 -38.32
N ILE A 90 90.35 24.37 -38.41
CA ILE A 90 89.80 23.00 -38.30
C ILE A 90 89.19 22.78 -36.91
N ILE A 91 89.88 23.16 -35.84
CA ILE A 91 89.37 23.00 -34.47
C ILE A 91 88.13 23.86 -34.25
N ARG A 92 88.13 25.12 -34.69
CA ARG A 92 86.95 26.00 -34.59
C ARG A 92 85.77 25.44 -35.36
N MET A 93 85.99 24.91 -36.56
CA MET A 93 84.95 24.25 -37.35
C MET A 93 84.37 23.05 -36.59
N TRP A 94 85.23 22.18 -36.05
CA TRP A 94 84.78 21.01 -35.28
C TRP A 94 83.96 21.40 -34.04
N LEU A 95 84.41 22.42 -33.28
CA LEU A 95 83.66 22.95 -32.12
C LEU A 95 82.30 23.50 -32.54
N ALA A 96 82.24 24.27 -33.63
CA ALA A 96 80.99 24.82 -34.16
C ALA A 96 80.03 23.71 -34.61
N CYS A 97 80.52 22.71 -35.36
CA CYS A 97 79.73 21.55 -35.76
C CYS A 97 79.20 20.78 -34.54
N ARG A 98 80.04 20.56 -33.52
CA ARG A 98 79.64 19.84 -32.31
C ARG A 98 78.62 20.63 -31.49
N GLN A 99 78.74 21.95 -31.41
CA GLN A 99 77.75 22.82 -30.78
C GLN A 99 76.42 22.80 -31.55
N ALA A 100 76.46 22.88 -32.88
CA ALA A 100 75.27 22.80 -33.71
C ALA A 100 74.54 21.46 -33.51
N GLN A 101 75.26 20.33 -33.53
CA GLN A 101 74.68 19.00 -33.26
C GLN A 101 73.99 18.93 -31.90
N ARG A 102 74.60 19.48 -30.83
CA ARG A 102 73.96 19.54 -29.51
C ARG A 102 72.67 20.36 -29.52
N LEU A 103 72.70 21.54 -30.12
CA LEU A 103 71.52 22.41 -30.22
C LEU A 103 70.40 21.76 -31.03
N PHE A 104 70.73 21.04 -32.11
CA PHE A 104 69.74 20.27 -32.87
C PHE A 104 69.11 19.16 -32.00
N ALA A 105 69.93 18.37 -31.30
CA ALA A 105 69.44 17.32 -30.41
C ALA A 105 68.54 17.87 -29.27
N GLU A 106 68.93 19.00 -28.68
CA GLU A 106 68.13 19.69 -27.66
C GLU A 106 66.80 20.22 -28.23
N ARG A 107 66.81 20.80 -29.43
CA ARG A 107 65.59 21.25 -30.11
C ARG A 107 64.65 20.09 -30.40
N THR A 108 65.16 18.95 -30.86
CA THR A 108 64.36 17.75 -31.11
C THR A 108 63.73 17.22 -29.82
N ARG A 109 64.53 17.08 -28.75
CA ARG A 109 64.01 16.68 -27.43
C ARG A 109 62.94 17.63 -26.91
N ARG A 110 63.13 18.95 -27.05
CA ARG A 110 62.12 19.95 -26.65
C ARG A 110 60.82 19.79 -27.45
N HIS A 111 60.91 19.57 -28.76
CA HIS A 111 59.73 19.32 -29.60
C HIS A 111 58.99 18.04 -29.17
N GLU A 112 59.71 16.96 -28.91
CA GLU A 112 59.13 15.71 -28.41
C GLU A 112 58.44 15.90 -27.07
N LEU A 113 59.07 16.58 -26.11
CA LEU A 113 58.46 16.87 -24.81
C LEU A 113 57.19 17.72 -24.94
N ILE A 114 57.19 18.72 -25.82
CA ILE A 114 56.01 19.55 -26.11
C ILE A 114 54.89 18.71 -26.75
N LEU A 115 55.23 17.81 -27.66
CA LEU A 115 54.26 16.91 -28.27
C LEU A 115 53.66 15.97 -27.21
N MET A 116 54.51 15.38 -26.36
CA MET A 116 54.07 14.48 -25.29
C MET A 116 53.20 15.19 -24.25
N SER A 117 53.52 16.43 -23.88
CA SER A 117 52.68 17.20 -22.96
C SER A 117 51.30 17.51 -23.56
N LYS A 118 51.25 17.91 -24.83
CA LYS A 118 49.98 18.11 -25.56
C LYS A 118 49.14 16.84 -25.63
N LEU A 119 49.77 15.71 -25.96
CA LEU A 119 49.09 14.40 -25.98
C LEU A 119 48.56 14.01 -24.60
N THR A 120 49.35 14.22 -23.56
CA THR A 120 48.95 13.92 -22.17
C THR A 120 47.73 14.75 -21.77
N ILE A 121 47.72 16.05 -22.09
CA ILE A 121 46.57 16.94 -21.82
C ILE A 121 45.32 16.46 -22.58
N ALA A 122 45.46 16.10 -23.86
CA ALA A 122 44.34 15.59 -24.65
C ALA A 122 43.78 14.27 -24.09
N GLN A 123 44.66 13.35 -23.68
CA GLN A 123 44.27 12.09 -23.06
C GLN A 123 43.54 12.30 -21.72
N CYS A 124 44.05 13.21 -20.88
CA CYS A 124 43.39 13.59 -19.63
C CYS A 124 41.99 14.18 -19.89
N TYR A 125 41.84 15.04 -20.90
CA TYR A 125 40.55 15.60 -21.29
C TYR A 125 39.56 14.52 -21.72
N ILE A 126 39.96 13.62 -22.63
CA ILE A 126 39.10 12.55 -23.14
C ILE A 126 38.67 11.61 -22.02
N ARG A 127 39.60 11.17 -21.16
CA ARG A 127 39.30 10.32 -20.00
C ARG A 127 38.33 11.03 -19.05
N GLY A 128 38.56 12.31 -18.78
CA GLY A 128 37.67 13.14 -17.96
C GLY A 128 36.27 13.28 -18.57
N GLN A 129 36.15 13.45 -19.88
CA GLN A 129 34.85 13.55 -20.55
C GLN A 129 34.06 12.25 -20.50
N LEU A 130 34.74 11.11 -20.67
CA LEU A 130 34.09 9.80 -20.59
C LEU A 130 33.43 9.59 -19.21
N VAL A 131 34.15 9.88 -18.13
CA VAL A 131 33.64 9.73 -16.76
C VAL A 131 32.49 10.72 -16.50
N ARG A 132 32.62 11.98 -16.94
CA ARG A 132 31.53 12.97 -16.81
C ARG A 132 30.27 12.55 -17.54
N HIS A 133 30.40 12.04 -18.76
CA HIS A 133 29.27 11.55 -19.54
C HIS A 133 28.57 10.37 -18.85
N GLN A 134 29.34 9.39 -18.35
CA GLN A 134 28.80 8.26 -17.59
C GLN A 134 28.10 8.71 -16.30
N ALA A 135 28.72 9.60 -15.52
CA ALA A 135 28.14 10.12 -14.28
C ALA A 135 26.85 10.91 -14.55
N HIS A 136 26.82 11.73 -15.60
CA HIS A 136 25.63 12.46 -16.02
C HIS A 136 24.49 11.49 -16.38
N HIS A 137 24.77 10.49 -17.22
CA HIS A 137 23.77 9.49 -17.61
C HIS A 137 23.24 8.70 -16.40
N GLN A 138 24.10 8.27 -15.48
CA GLN A 138 23.68 7.60 -14.26
C GLN A 138 22.81 8.52 -13.38
N SER A 139 23.22 9.78 -13.22
CA SER A 139 22.47 10.78 -12.45
C SER A 139 21.08 11.03 -13.05
N GLN A 140 20.98 11.17 -14.37
CA GLN A 140 19.71 11.33 -15.07
C GLN A 140 18.79 10.12 -14.89
N ARG A 141 19.33 8.89 -14.95
CA ARG A 141 18.54 7.68 -14.67
C ARG A 141 17.97 7.69 -13.25
N VAL A 142 18.77 8.07 -12.25
CA VAL A 142 18.32 8.19 -10.86
C VAL A 142 17.25 9.26 -10.72
N ILE A 143 17.46 10.45 -11.29
CA ILE A 143 16.50 11.56 -11.26
C ILE A 143 15.17 11.13 -11.90
N ASN A 144 15.22 10.49 -13.07
CA ASN A 144 14.03 10.00 -13.75
C ASN A 144 13.28 8.96 -12.92
N LEU A 145 14.00 8.01 -12.30
CA LEU A 145 13.39 7.02 -11.41
C LEU A 145 12.73 7.68 -10.19
N GLN A 146 13.43 8.64 -9.55
CA GLN A 146 12.87 9.37 -8.41
C GLN A 146 11.61 10.16 -8.81
N ASN A 147 11.63 10.81 -9.97
CA ASN A 147 10.47 11.55 -10.49
C ASN A 147 9.28 10.63 -10.76
N LEU A 148 9.52 9.44 -11.33
CA LEU A 148 8.49 8.41 -11.54
C LEU A 148 7.89 7.90 -10.23
N ILE A 149 8.72 7.63 -9.23
CA ILE A 149 8.26 7.16 -7.92
C ILE A 149 7.44 8.25 -7.22
N ARG A 150 7.95 9.50 -7.21
CA ARG A 150 7.25 10.65 -6.61
C ARG A 150 5.91 10.90 -7.30
N SER A 151 5.85 10.91 -8.64
CA SER A 151 4.62 11.15 -9.38
C SER A 151 3.58 10.04 -9.13
N LYS A 152 4.00 8.78 -9.13
CA LYS A 152 3.14 7.64 -8.81
C LYS A 152 2.59 7.74 -7.38
N SER A 153 3.42 8.13 -6.41
CA SER A 153 2.98 8.32 -5.03
C SER A 153 1.93 9.44 -4.92
N ILE A 154 2.11 10.56 -5.60
CA ILE A 154 1.14 11.67 -5.60
C ILE A 154 -0.19 11.25 -6.22
N ILE A 155 -0.14 10.62 -7.40
CA ILE A 155 -1.34 10.18 -8.12
C ILE A 155 -2.12 9.14 -7.29
N THR A 156 -1.44 8.15 -6.73
CA THR A 156 -2.09 7.11 -5.91
C THR A 156 -2.70 7.69 -4.64
N ASN A 157 -2.02 8.59 -3.95
CA ASN A 157 -2.57 9.25 -2.76
C ASN A 157 -3.83 10.07 -3.11
N HIS A 158 -3.77 10.87 -4.19
CA HIS A 158 -4.92 11.64 -4.65
C HIS A 158 -6.11 10.73 -5.04
N GLN A 159 -5.86 9.64 -5.75
CA GLN A 159 -6.89 8.66 -6.10
C GLN A 159 -7.52 8.01 -4.87
N ASN A 160 -6.73 7.71 -3.83
CA ASN A 160 -7.24 7.16 -2.57
C ASN A 160 -8.12 8.17 -1.83
N GLN A 161 -7.71 9.43 -1.77
CA GLN A 161 -8.53 10.51 -1.19
C GLN A 161 -9.86 10.66 -1.93
N LEU A 162 -9.83 10.69 -3.27
CA LEU A 162 -11.06 10.77 -4.07
C LEU A 162 -11.97 9.55 -3.86
N ARG A 163 -11.39 8.34 -3.77
CA ARG A 163 -12.14 7.12 -3.48
C ARG A 163 -12.84 7.20 -2.14
N TYR A 164 -12.12 7.61 -1.09
CA TYR A 164 -12.67 7.80 0.24
C TYR A 164 -13.83 8.79 0.26
N ILE A 165 -13.66 9.96 -0.36
CA ILE A 165 -14.71 10.99 -0.47
C ILE A 165 -15.95 10.43 -1.19
N ARG A 166 -15.77 9.75 -2.33
CA ARG A 166 -16.90 9.15 -3.07
C ARG A 166 -17.63 8.10 -2.25
N THR A 167 -16.90 7.25 -1.51
CA THR A 167 -17.51 6.24 -0.65
C THR A 167 -18.38 6.89 0.42
N ILE A 168 -17.87 7.90 1.13
CA ILE A 168 -18.66 8.64 2.14
C ILE A 168 -19.89 9.30 1.51
N GLN A 169 -19.72 9.98 0.38
CA GLN A 169 -20.84 10.63 -0.31
C GLN A 169 -21.91 9.62 -0.74
N SER A 170 -21.50 8.44 -1.24
CA SER A 170 -22.43 7.38 -1.64
C SER A 170 -23.21 6.82 -0.45
N LEU A 171 -22.55 6.61 0.69
CA LEU A 171 -23.19 6.14 1.93
C LEU A 171 -24.15 7.18 2.49
N ALA A 172 -23.74 8.46 2.50
CA ALA A 172 -24.60 9.55 2.94
C ALA A 172 -25.85 9.67 2.07
N ARG A 173 -25.70 9.66 0.74
CA ARG A 173 -26.83 9.68 -0.20
C ARG A 173 -27.75 8.47 -0.01
N GLY A 174 -27.20 7.27 0.14
CA GLY A 174 -27.97 6.05 0.38
C GLY A 174 -28.76 6.09 1.70
N ARG A 175 -28.13 6.59 2.78
CA ARG A 175 -28.79 6.76 4.08
C ARG A 175 -29.92 7.78 4.00
N SER A 176 -29.69 8.94 3.40
CA SER A 176 -30.73 9.96 3.20
C SER A 176 -31.89 9.44 2.37
N ALA A 177 -31.63 8.72 1.27
CA ALA A 177 -32.68 8.10 0.46
C ALA A 177 -33.52 7.09 1.26
N THR A 178 -32.88 6.27 2.10
CA THR A 178 -33.54 5.28 2.95
C THR A 178 -34.43 5.93 4.00
N ILE A 179 -33.97 7.01 4.64
CA ILE A 179 -34.76 7.79 5.62
C ILE A 179 -35.98 8.39 4.92
N CYS A 180 -35.79 9.08 3.78
CA CYS A 180 -36.88 9.68 3.02
C CYS A 180 -37.92 8.64 2.57
N ALA A 181 -37.48 7.45 2.13
CA ALA A 181 -38.38 6.36 1.74
C ALA A 181 -39.17 5.81 2.95
N SER A 182 -38.51 5.63 4.08
CA SER A 182 -39.11 5.16 5.33
C SER A 182 -40.15 6.15 5.86
N ASP A 183 -39.82 7.45 5.85
CA ASP A 183 -40.74 8.52 6.24
C ASP A 183 -41.96 8.58 5.31
N ARG A 184 -41.74 8.48 3.99
CA ARG A 184 -42.84 8.43 3.01
C ARG A 184 -43.75 7.24 3.27
N TYR A 185 -43.19 6.06 3.52
CA TYR A 185 -43.96 4.86 3.85
C TYR A 185 -44.78 5.06 5.13
N ARG A 186 -44.15 5.59 6.19
CA ARG A 186 -44.82 5.88 7.47
C ARG A 186 -45.98 6.86 7.29
N MET A 187 -45.78 7.94 6.54
CA MET A 187 -46.84 8.92 6.28
C MET A 187 -48.00 8.32 5.48
N ASN A 188 -47.71 7.49 4.48
CA ASN A 188 -48.75 6.77 3.74
C ASN A 188 -49.52 5.78 4.63
N LEU A 189 -48.83 5.08 5.54
CA LEU A 189 -49.49 4.19 6.49
C LEU A 189 -50.44 4.96 7.40
N ILE A 190 -49.99 6.09 7.98
CA ILE A 190 -50.83 6.96 8.83
C ILE A 190 -52.03 7.47 8.04
N ARG A 191 -51.81 7.96 6.81
CA ARG A 191 -52.90 8.43 5.93
C ARG A 191 -53.92 7.35 5.65
N ASN A 192 -53.48 6.15 5.32
CA ASN A 192 -54.35 4.99 5.06
C ASN A 192 -55.12 4.57 6.31
N GLN A 193 -54.47 4.48 7.47
CA GLN A 193 -55.12 4.15 8.74
C GLN A 193 -56.18 5.19 9.13
N SER A 194 -55.88 6.48 8.98
CA SER A 194 -56.83 7.57 9.24
C SER A 194 -58.03 7.49 8.29
N CYS A 195 -57.79 7.26 6.99
CA CYS A 195 -58.85 7.04 6.01
C CYS A 195 -59.75 5.85 6.40
N ILE A 196 -59.16 4.70 6.77
CA ILE A 196 -59.90 3.51 7.20
C ILE A 196 -60.73 3.81 8.47
N LYS A 197 -60.18 4.53 9.45
CA LYS A 197 -60.91 4.92 10.67
C LYS A 197 -62.12 5.80 10.32
N MET A 198 -61.94 6.80 9.46
CA MET A 198 -63.03 7.66 8.99
C MET A 198 -64.10 6.84 8.26
N GLN A 199 -63.70 5.99 7.31
CA GLN A 199 -64.61 5.11 6.57
C GLN A 199 -65.40 4.19 7.51
N LYS A 200 -64.75 3.61 8.53
CA LYS A 200 -65.40 2.74 9.54
C LYS A 200 -66.47 3.51 10.33
N VAL A 201 -66.16 4.71 10.81
CA VAL A 201 -67.11 5.56 11.55
C VAL A 201 -68.29 5.93 10.67
N PHE A 202 -68.03 6.37 9.44
CA PHE A 202 -69.07 6.78 8.50
C PHE A 202 -69.98 5.62 8.10
N ARG A 203 -69.42 4.44 7.74
CA ARG A 203 -70.21 3.23 7.46
C ARG A 203 -71.09 2.84 8.65
N GLY A 204 -70.54 2.91 9.88
CA GLY A 204 -71.32 2.65 11.09
C GLY A 204 -72.45 3.66 11.31
N PHE A 205 -72.20 4.95 11.04
CA PHE A 205 -73.23 6.00 11.09
C PHE A 205 -74.35 5.72 10.08
N MET A 206 -74.01 5.39 8.83
CA MET A 206 -74.98 5.08 7.78
C MET A 206 -75.92 3.93 8.18
N VAL A 207 -75.37 2.85 8.75
CA VAL A 207 -76.17 1.72 9.24
C VAL A 207 -77.09 2.15 10.39
N ARG A 208 -76.58 2.91 11.36
CA ARG A 208 -77.39 3.40 12.50
C ARG A 208 -78.50 4.33 12.04
N LYS A 209 -78.24 5.22 11.08
CA LYS A 209 -79.24 6.12 10.50
C LYS A 209 -80.34 5.34 9.79
N LYS A 210 -79.99 4.32 8.99
CA LYS A 210 -80.96 3.47 8.28
C LYS A 210 -81.83 2.63 9.22
N ASN A 211 -81.23 2.07 10.29
CA ASN A 211 -81.88 1.10 11.17
C ASN A 211 -82.30 1.68 12.54
N HIS A 212 -82.34 3.02 12.71
CA HIS A 212 -82.55 3.67 14.00
C HIS A 212 -83.82 3.20 14.71
N GLN A 213 -84.92 3.08 13.97
CA GLN A 213 -86.21 2.62 14.50
C GLN A 213 -86.14 1.18 15.01
N GLN A 214 -85.51 0.27 14.26
CA GLN A 214 -85.32 -1.14 14.66
C GLN A 214 -84.47 -1.27 15.92
N VAL A 215 -83.38 -0.49 16.03
CA VAL A 215 -82.54 -0.48 17.23
C VAL A 215 -83.29 0.08 18.44
N SER A 216 -84.10 1.13 18.27
CA SER A 216 -84.94 1.70 19.32
C SER A 216 -85.98 0.69 19.81
N LEU A 217 -86.65 -0.02 18.89
CA LEU A 217 -87.59 -1.09 19.20
C LEU A 217 -86.92 -2.23 19.99
N ILE A 218 -85.73 -2.67 19.59
CA ILE A 218 -84.98 -3.71 20.31
C ILE A 218 -84.60 -3.22 21.72
N ARG A 219 -84.15 -1.97 21.87
CA ARG A 219 -83.83 -1.39 23.19
C ARG A 219 -85.06 -1.32 24.09
N ALA A 220 -86.21 -0.87 23.56
CA ALA A 220 -87.47 -0.84 24.29
C ALA A 220 -87.90 -2.25 24.70
N ARG A 221 -87.76 -3.24 23.81
CA ARG A 221 -88.05 -4.64 24.10
C ARG A 221 -87.12 -5.23 25.17
N ILE A 222 -85.84 -4.91 25.14
CA ILE A 222 -84.87 -5.33 26.18
C ILE A 222 -85.24 -4.67 27.52
N ALA A 223 -85.59 -3.39 27.53
CA ALA A 223 -85.98 -2.68 28.75
C ALA A 223 -87.29 -3.24 29.33
N GLN A 224 -88.27 -3.54 28.49
CA GLN A 224 -89.52 -4.18 28.88
C GLN A 224 -89.29 -5.60 29.40
N LEU A 225 -88.43 -6.38 28.73
CA LEU A 225 -88.03 -7.70 29.22
C LEU A 225 -87.34 -7.58 30.57
N ALA A 226 -86.43 -6.62 30.75
CA ALA A 226 -85.73 -6.38 32.00
C ALA A 226 -86.70 -6.01 33.15
N SER A 227 -87.77 -5.24 32.89
CA SER A 227 -88.77 -4.89 33.91
C SER A 227 -89.75 -6.03 34.23
N THR A 228 -89.99 -6.95 33.30
CA THR A 228 -90.84 -8.15 33.48
C THR A 228 -90.06 -9.41 33.86
N MET A 229 -88.75 -9.31 34.10
CA MET A 229 -87.91 -10.45 34.51
C MET A 229 -88.39 -11.03 35.84
N GLU A 230 -88.94 -12.24 35.81
CA GLU A 230 -89.16 -13.06 37.01
C GLU A 230 -87.86 -13.20 37.81
N GLU A 231 -87.92 -12.97 39.12
CA GLU A 231 -86.75 -13.01 40.02
C GLU A 231 -85.99 -14.35 39.90
N LYS A 232 -86.71 -15.46 39.69
CA LYS A 232 -86.14 -16.81 39.50
C LYS A 232 -85.24 -16.95 38.27
N LYS A 233 -85.44 -16.11 37.24
CA LYS A 233 -84.68 -16.11 35.99
C LYS A 233 -83.50 -15.13 36.02
N GLN A 234 -83.43 -14.28 37.04
CA GLN A 234 -82.29 -13.39 37.22
C GLN A 234 -81.01 -14.20 37.43
N LEU A 235 -79.93 -13.71 36.82
CA LEU A 235 -78.64 -14.36 36.91
C LEU A 235 -78.17 -14.47 38.37
N SER A 236 -78.38 -13.41 39.16
CA SER A 236 -78.10 -13.33 40.60
C SER A 236 -78.85 -14.40 41.41
N TYR A 237 -80.14 -14.61 41.15
CA TYR A 237 -80.95 -15.62 41.83
C TYR A 237 -80.49 -17.04 41.48
N ARG A 238 -80.20 -17.31 40.19
CA ARG A 238 -79.68 -18.62 39.74
C ARG A 238 -78.33 -18.93 40.40
N THR A 239 -77.45 -17.96 40.53
CA THR A 239 -76.16 -18.10 41.24
C THR A 239 -76.37 -18.41 42.72
N LYS A 240 -77.21 -17.63 43.42
CA LYS A 240 -77.50 -17.85 44.85
C LYS A 240 -78.13 -19.22 45.12
N ARG A 241 -79.09 -19.64 44.28
CA ARG A 241 -79.74 -20.95 44.40
C ARG A 241 -78.76 -22.09 44.12
N ALA A 242 -77.91 -21.96 43.11
CA ALA A 242 -76.91 -22.98 42.82
C ALA A 242 -75.85 -23.11 43.94
N LEU A 243 -75.44 -21.99 44.55
CA LEU A 243 -74.57 -21.99 45.74
C LEU A 243 -75.21 -22.70 46.94
N HIS A 244 -76.50 -22.44 47.19
CA HIS A 244 -77.25 -23.12 48.23
C HIS A 244 -77.27 -24.64 47.98
N LEU A 245 -77.61 -25.07 46.76
CA LEU A 245 -77.64 -26.49 46.38
C LEU A 245 -76.27 -27.16 46.51
N LEU A 246 -75.18 -26.49 46.14
CA LEU A 246 -73.81 -27.02 46.32
C LEU A 246 -73.43 -27.25 47.79
N SER A 247 -74.01 -26.50 48.72
CA SER A 247 -73.65 -26.58 50.14
C SER A 247 -74.58 -27.49 50.95
N THR A 248 -75.77 -27.82 50.43
CA THR A 248 -76.85 -28.48 51.18
C THR A 248 -77.32 -29.81 50.61
N SER A 249 -77.05 -30.11 49.33
CA SER A 249 -77.59 -31.32 48.69
C SER A 249 -76.65 -32.52 48.81
N GLU A 250 -77.18 -33.67 49.25
CA GLU A 250 -76.48 -34.96 49.26
C GLU A 250 -76.65 -35.73 47.93
N HIS A 251 -77.52 -35.24 47.05
CA HIS A 251 -77.84 -35.89 45.77
C HIS A 251 -76.92 -35.40 44.63
N MET A 252 -76.13 -36.32 44.07
CA MET A 252 -75.13 -36.00 43.05
C MET A 252 -75.70 -35.33 41.78
N SER A 253 -76.91 -35.68 41.37
CA SER A 253 -77.57 -35.07 40.20
C SER A 253 -77.88 -33.58 40.40
N GLN A 254 -78.25 -33.17 41.62
CA GLN A 254 -78.53 -31.78 41.96
C GLN A 254 -77.25 -30.95 42.00
N VAL A 255 -76.16 -31.54 42.50
CA VAL A 255 -74.82 -30.93 42.53
C VAL A 255 -74.29 -30.72 41.10
N ILE A 256 -74.45 -31.70 40.20
CA ILE A 256 -74.09 -31.56 38.77
C ILE A 256 -74.86 -30.41 38.13
N GLN A 257 -76.18 -30.37 38.32
CA GLN A 257 -77.02 -29.31 37.76
C GLN A 257 -76.69 -27.91 38.33
N ALA A 258 -76.32 -27.83 39.61
CA ALA A 258 -75.86 -26.59 40.23
C ALA A 258 -74.53 -26.11 39.62
N CYS A 259 -73.55 -27.01 39.45
CA CYS A 259 -72.27 -26.71 38.80
C CYS A 259 -72.42 -26.32 37.33
N GLN A 260 -73.25 -27.00 36.54
CA GLN A 260 -73.54 -26.61 35.15
C GLN A 260 -74.10 -25.19 35.05
N ASN A 261 -75.07 -24.86 35.93
CA ASN A 261 -75.63 -23.51 35.99
C ASN A 261 -74.56 -22.47 36.35
N LEU A 262 -73.70 -22.77 37.33
CA LEU A 262 -72.62 -21.87 37.74
C LEU A 262 -71.56 -21.70 36.65
N ALA A 263 -71.19 -22.76 35.91
CA ALA A 263 -70.26 -22.68 34.79
C ALA A 263 -70.75 -21.73 33.70
N VAL A 264 -72.06 -21.77 33.39
CA VAL A 264 -72.66 -20.84 32.42
C VAL A 264 -72.74 -19.42 32.98
N THR A 265 -73.20 -19.24 34.22
CA THR A 265 -73.38 -17.88 34.77
C THR A 265 -72.05 -17.14 34.99
N THR A 266 -70.99 -17.85 35.40
CA THR A 266 -69.63 -17.29 35.57
C THR A 266 -68.96 -16.93 34.26
N LYS A 267 -69.29 -17.63 33.16
CA LYS A 267 -68.75 -17.32 31.84
C LYS A 267 -69.19 -15.94 31.32
N TYR A 268 -70.38 -15.49 31.69
CA TYR A 268 -71.00 -14.28 31.13
C TYR A 268 -71.12 -13.11 32.14
N SER A 269 -70.79 -13.30 33.42
CA SER A 269 -70.93 -12.24 34.44
C SER A 269 -69.79 -12.24 35.46
N SER A 270 -69.03 -11.13 35.49
CA SER A 270 -68.00 -10.88 36.50
C SER A 270 -68.58 -10.74 37.90
N ASN A 271 -69.77 -10.15 38.04
CA ASN A 271 -70.42 -9.99 39.35
C ASN A 271 -70.82 -11.36 39.94
N CYS A 272 -71.16 -12.33 39.09
CA CYS A 272 -71.36 -13.71 39.51
C CYS A 272 -70.06 -14.30 40.07
N CYS A 273 -68.94 -14.13 39.35
CA CYS A 273 -67.62 -14.56 39.81
C CYS A 273 -67.25 -13.98 41.18
N GLU A 274 -67.44 -12.67 41.37
CA GLU A 274 -67.18 -11.99 42.65
C GLU A 274 -68.08 -12.50 43.78
N SER A 275 -69.36 -12.75 43.48
CA SER A 275 -70.31 -13.30 44.46
C SER A 275 -69.93 -14.71 44.91
N LEU A 276 -69.46 -15.58 44.00
CA LEU A 276 -68.97 -16.93 44.32
C LEU A 276 -67.80 -16.92 45.30
N VAL A 277 -66.82 -16.04 45.07
CA VAL A 277 -65.66 -15.89 45.97
C VAL A 277 -66.10 -15.34 47.33
N ARG A 278 -66.94 -14.30 47.34
CA ARG A 278 -67.45 -13.70 48.58
C ARG A 278 -68.20 -14.69 49.47
N HIS A 279 -68.92 -15.65 48.87
CA HIS A 279 -69.63 -16.71 49.58
C HIS A 279 -68.77 -17.96 49.87
N LYS A 280 -67.43 -17.88 49.75
CA LYS A 280 -66.48 -18.96 50.04
C LYS A 280 -66.79 -20.26 49.29
N ALA A 281 -67.23 -20.16 48.04
CA ALA A 281 -67.54 -21.32 47.22
C ALA A 281 -66.29 -22.06 46.71
N VAL A 282 -65.15 -21.38 46.60
CA VAL A 282 -63.91 -21.95 46.04
C VAL A 282 -63.42 -23.19 46.83
N PRO A 283 -63.30 -23.17 48.18
CA PRO A 283 -62.97 -24.38 48.94
C PRO A 283 -63.95 -25.54 48.74
N VAL A 284 -65.26 -25.24 48.63
CA VAL A 284 -66.30 -26.24 48.39
C VAL A 284 -66.12 -26.87 47.00
N LEU A 285 -65.78 -26.07 45.99
CA LEU A 285 -65.48 -26.58 44.64
C LEU A 285 -64.27 -27.52 44.63
N TYR A 286 -63.19 -27.20 45.37
CA TYR A 286 -62.04 -28.12 45.49
C TYR A 286 -62.39 -29.39 46.26
N LYS A 287 -63.19 -29.28 47.34
CA LYS A 287 -63.68 -30.46 48.06
C LYS A 287 -64.51 -31.39 47.16
N VAL A 288 -65.39 -30.82 46.33
CA VAL A 288 -66.15 -31.58 45.33
C VAL A 288 -65.21 -32.27 44.33
N VAL A 289 -64.12 -31.61 43.92
CA VAL A 289 -63.12 -32.20 43.02
C VAL A 289 -62.38 -33.38 43.68
N ASP A 290 -62.01 -33.27 44.95
CA ASP A 290 -61.32 -34.33 45.69
C ASP A 290 -62.23 -35.55 45.95
N GLU A 291 -63.53 -35.34 46.14
CA GLU A 291 -64.53 -36.41 46.42
C GLU A 291 -65.09 -37.09 45.14
N CYS A 292 -64.73 -36.59 43.94
CA CYS A 292 -65.20 -37.12 42.67
C CYS A 292 -64.59 -38.50 42.34
N ASN A 293 -65.33 -39.58 42.62
CA ASN A 293 -64.97 -40.93 42.20
C ASN A 293 -65.26 -41.14 40.70
N ARG A 294 -64.33 -41.81 40.00
CA ARG A 294 -64.12 -42.02 38.53
C ARG A 294 -65.31 -42.47 37.63
N SER A 295 -66.56 -42.20 37.99
CA SER A 295 -67.78 -42.47 37.22
C SER A 295 -68.03 -41.38 36.15
N LYS A 296 -68.78 -41.71 35.08
CA LYS A 296 -69.13 -40.75 34.01
C LYS A 296 -69.81 -39.45 34.52
N PRO A 297 -70.75 -39.49 35.49
CA PRO A 297 -71.34 -38.27 36.07
C PRO A 297 -70.31 -37.40 36.81
N ALA A 298 -69.31 -38.01 37.46
CA ALA A 298 -68.26 -37.29 38.15
C ALA A 298 -67.29 -36.57 37.18
N LEU A 299 -67.08 -37.11 35.97
CA LEU A 299 -66.29 -36.44 34.92
C LEU A 299 -66.98 -35.19 34.38
N GLU A 300 -68.30 -35.23 34.23
CA GLU A 300 -69.09 -34.07 33.83
C GLU A 300 -69.10 -33.00 34.92
N LEU A 301 -69.30 -33.40 36.17
CA LEU A 301 -69.21 -32.50 37.32
C LEU A 301 -67.87 -31.76 37.34
N MET A 302 -66.79 -32.51 37.19
CA MET A 302 -65.43 -32.00 37.21
C MET A 302 -65.14 -31.05 36.05
N ASN A 303 -65.64 -31.33 34.84
CA ASN A 303 -65.53 -30.41 33.71
C ASN A 303 -66.21 -29.07 34.01
N ASN A 304 -67.40 -29.10 34.61
CA ASN A 304 -68.12 -27.89 34.99
C ASN A 304 -67.39 -27.12 36.10
N VAL A 305 -66.83 -27.81 37.10
CA VAL A 305 -66.04 -27.16 38.16
C VAL A 305 -64.77 -26.52 37.60
N LEU A 306 -64.04 -27.20 36.71
CA LEU A 306 -62.88 -26.63 36.04
C LEU A 306 -63.24 -25.40 35.19
N ASP A 307 -64.39 -25.40 34.51
CA ASP A 307 -64.87 -24.23 33.78
C ASP A 307 -65.18 -23.06 34.72
N ILE A 308 -65.78 -23.32 35.88
CA ILE A 308 -66.00 -22.30 36.91
C ILE A 308 -64.65 -21.71 37.37
N LEU A 309 -63.69 -22.56 37.75
CA LEU A 309 -62.37 -22.11 38.21
C LEU A 309 -61.64 -21.28 37.15
N ILE A 310 -61.71 -21.67 35.87
CA ILE A 310 -61.11 -20.92 34.75
C ILE A 310 -61.79 -19.55 34.58
N ASN A 311 -63.11 -19.50 34.69
CA ASN A 311 -63.84 -18.25 34.59
C ASN A 311 -63.47 -17.30 35.74
N LEU A 312 -63.39 -17.82 36.97
CA LEU A 312 -62.95 -17.08 38.16
C LEU A 312 -61.49 -16.61 38.06
N SER A 313 -60.60 -17.40 37.44
CA SER A 313 -59.18 -17.03 37.30
C SER A 313 -58.95 -15.94 36.25
N LYS A 314 -59.87 -15.78 35.29
CA LYS A 314 -59.80 -14.75 34.23
C LYS A 314 -60.31 -13.38 34.69
N THR A 315 -61.17 -13.34 35.72
CA THR A 315 -61.71 -12.09 36.27
C THR A 315 -60.69 -11.41 37.19
N ARG A 316 -60.40 -10.13 36.92
CA ARG A 316 -59.33 -9.36 37.58
C ARG A 316 -59.41 -9.39 39.12
N TYR A 317 -60.62 -9.30 39.68
CA TYR A 317 -60.84 -9.16 41.13
C TYR A 317 -60.91 -10.49 41.91
N THR A 318 -61.13 -11.61 41.24
CA THR A 318 -61.29 -12.93 41.89
C THR A 318 -60.09 -13.83 41.67
N SER A 319 -59.16 -13.43 40.80
CA SER A 319 -58.07 -14.30 40.35
C SER A 319 -57.20 -14.83 41.49
N HIS A 320 -56.89 -14.02 42.51
CA HIS A 320 -56.05 -14.42 43.64
C HIS A 320 -56.74 -15.41 44.59
N ASP A 321 -58.07 -15.32 44.73
CA ASP A 321 -58.84 -16.13 45.68
C ASP A 321 -59.17 -17.54 45.15
N VAL A 322 -58.83 -17.83 43.88
CA VAL A 322 -59.08 -19.13 43.23
C VAL A 322 -58.03 -20.18 43.63
N PHE A 323 -56.81 -19.77 43.98
CA PHE A 323 -55.69 -20.68 44.19
C PHE A 323 -55.42 -20.86 45.70
N ILE A 324 -55.99 -21.92 46.27
CA ILE A 324 -55.81 -22.32 47.68
C ILE A 324 -54.48 -23.10 47.80
N PRO A 325 -53.73 -23.07 48.93
CA PRO A 325 -52.46 -23.79 49.07
C PRO A 325 -52.48 -25.28 48.66
N SER A 326 -53.61 -25.98 48.83
CA SER A 326 -53.78 -27.38 48.45
C SER A 326 -54.11 -27.61 46.96
N CYS A 327 -54.39 -26.56 46.18
CA CYS A 327 -54.87 -26.68 44.80
C CYS A 327 -53.88 -27.35 43.86
N LEU A 328 -52.57 -27.18 44.10
CA LEU A 328 -51.53 -27.81 43.28
C LEU A 328 -51.62 -29.33 43.39
N HIS A 329 -51.82 -29.87 44.59
CA HIS A 329 -51.95 -31.31 44.83
C HIS A 329 -53.17 -31.87 44.09
N THR A 330 -54.31 -31.19 44.18
CA THR A 330 -55.53 -31.56 43.44
C THR A 330 -55.30 -31.52 41.92
N PHE A 331 -54.64 -30.48 41.39
CA PHE A 331 -54.29 -30.41 39.96
C PHE A 331 -53.36 -31.55 39.52
N VAL A 332 -52.40 -31.96 40.37
CA VAL A 332 -51.52 -33.11 40.11
C VAL A 332 -52.30 -34.41 40.01
N LEU A 333 -53.22 -34.64 40.96
CA LEU A 333 -54.07 -35.84 40.97
C LEU A 333 -54.95 -35.90 39.72
N LEU A 334 -55.54 -34.77 39.32
CA LEU A 334 -56.38 -34.67 38.13
C LEU A 334 -55.61 -34.95 36.83
N LEU A 335 -54.39 -34.42 36.69
CA LEU A 335 -53.54 -34.68 35.52
C LEU A 335 -53.16 -36.17 35.39
N GLY A 336 -53.15 -36.91 36.49
CA GLY A 336 -52.83 -38.34 36.51
C GLY A 336 -54.00 -39.29 36.24
N ALA A 337 -55.25 -38.82 36.38
CA ALA A 337 -56.42 -39.69 36.47
C ALA A 337 -57.45 -39.54 35.33
N LEU A 338 -57.25 -38.61 34.38
CA LEU A 338 -58.34 -38.14 33.50
C LEU A 338 -57.90 -37.92 32.05
N GLY A 339 -58.83 -38.08 31.10
CA GLY A 339 -58.61 -37.94 29.66
C GLY A 339 -58.42 -36.50 29.15
N ASP A 340 -58.09 -36.39 27.85
CA ASP A 340 -57.60 -35.20 27.13
C ASP A 340 -58.37 -33.89 27.35
N GLN A 341 -59.67 -33.94 27.67
CA GLN A 341 -60.52 -32.73 27.79
C GLN A 341 -60.29 -31.94 29.09
N CYS A 342 -60.12 -32.62 30.23
CA CYS A 342 -59.84 -31.96 31.51
C CYS A 342 -58.38 -31.47 31.57
N PHE A 343 -57.50 -32.14 30.84
CA PHE A 343 -56.06 -31.87 30.82
C PHE A 343 -55.73 -30.42 30.43
N MET A 344 -56.31 -29.90 29.35
CA MET A 344 -56.06 -28.50 28.92
C MET A 344 -56.59 -27.47 29.89
N LYS A 345 -57.71 -27.79 30.54
CA LYS A 345 -58.30 -26.91 31.54
C LYS A 345 -57.40 -26.80 32.77
N VAL A 346 -56.86 -27.92 33.24
CA VAL A 346 -55.91 -27.95 34.37
C VAL A 346 -54.58 -27.27 34.03
N ILE A 347 -54.01 -27.51 32.84
CA ILE A 347 -52.80 -26.80 32.39
C ILE A 347 -53.04 -25.30 32.30
N GLY A 348 -54.18 -24.88 31.72
CA GLY A 348 -54.55 -23.48 31.65
C GLY A 348 -54.65 -22.83 33.02
N LEU A 349 -55.26 -23.52 34.01
CA LEU A 349 -55.31 -23.05 35.40
C LEU A 349 -53.92 -22.94 36.03
N MET A 350 -53.05 -23.94 35.84
CA MET A 350 -51.68 -23.89 36.36
C MET A 350 -50.83 -22.78 35.73
N GLN A 351 -51.03 -22.48 34.45
CA GLN A 351 -50.38 -21.32 33.82
C GLN A 351 -50.86 -19.99 34.41
N MET A 352 -52.17 -19.87 34.66
CA MET A 352 -52.73 -18.69 35.34
C MET A 352 -52.18 -18.57 36.77
N MET A 353 -51.98 -19.70 37.46
CA MET A 353 -51.32 -19.74 38.78
C MET A 353 -49.86 -19.30 38.69
N LYS A 354 -49.09 -19.78 37.70
CA LYS A 354 -47.69 -19.35 37.47
C LYS A 354 -47.56 -17.84 37.34
N LEU A 355 -48.51 -17.18 36.67
CA LEU A 355 -48.50 -15.72 36.49
C LEU A 355 -48.74 -14.93 37.80
N GLN A 356 -49.23 -15.57 38.86
CA GLN A 356 -49.50 -14.91 40.15
C GLN A 356 -48.34 -15.02 41.14
N TYR A 357 -47.43 -15.98 40.97
CA TYR A 357 -46.29 -16.19 41.85
C TYR A 357 -44.99 -15.73 41.18
N ASN A 358 -44.03 -15.27 41.98
CA ASN A 358 -42.68 -15.03 41.47
C ASN A 358 -42.07 -16.34 40.97
N GLN A 359 -41.28 -16.25 39.89
CA GLN A 359 -40.72 -17.40 39.19
C GLN A 359 -39.91 -18.35 40.09
N LEU A 360 -39.16 -17.81 41.06
CA LEU A 360 -38.40 -18.57 42.06
C LEU A 360 -39.29 -19.41 42.98
N TYR A 361 -40.43 -18.88 43.41
CA TYR A 361 -41.37 -19.62 44.26
C TYR A 361 -42.10 -20.70 43.47
N TRP A 362 -42.45 -20.42 42.21
CA TRP A 362 -43.04 -21.40 41.30
C TRP A 362 -42.09 -22.57 41.01
N SER A 363 -40.80 -22.29 40.76
CA SER A 363 -39.81 -23.33 40.49
C SER A 363 -39.58 -24.23 41.70
N GLU A 364 -39.43 -23.66 42.90
CA GLU A 364 -39.27 -24.41 44.14
C GLU A 364 -40.51 -25.29 44.44
N MET A 365 -41.72 -24.73 44.30
CA MET A 365 -42.97 -25.45 44.51
C MET A 365 -43.17 -26.61 43.51
N MET A 366 -42.80 -26.41 42.24
CA MET A 366 -42.88 -27.45 41.20
C MET A 366 -41.82 -28.55 41.37
N LEU A 367 -40.61 -28.20 41.81
CA LEU A 367 -39.52 -29.16 42.08
C LEU A 367 -39.83 -30.05 43.29
N ASN A 368 -40.46 -29.50 44.33
CA ASN A 368 -40.90 -30.26 45.49
C ASN A 368 -42.00 -31.30 45.16
N GLN A 369 -42.67 -31.18 44.01
CA GLN A 369 -43.64 -32.14 43.49
C GLN A 369 -43.02 -33.05 42.41
N GLY A 370 -41.93 -33.75 42.74
CA GLY A 370 -41.11 -34.50 41.76
C GLY A 370 -41.86 -35.53 40.89
N LEU A 371 -42.99 -36.07 41.37
CA LEU A 371 -43.82 -37.02 40.61
C LEU A 371 -44.65 -36.32 39.51
N LEU A 372 -45.09 -35.08 39.75
CA LEU A 372 -45.76 -34.22 38.78
C LEU A 372 -44.78 -33.81 37.68
N PHE A 373 -43.58 -33.34 38.07
CA PHE A 373 -42.56 -32.92 37.13
C PHE A 373 -42.20 -34.05 36.15
N LYS A 374 -41.94 -35.26 36.67
CA LYS A 374 -41.66 -36.45 35.83
C LYS A 374 -42.78 -36.76 34.84
N LYS A 375 -44.05 -36.67 35.26
CA LYS A 375 -45.21 -36.90 34.37
C LYS A 375 -45.32 -35.83 33.29
N LEU A 376 -45.21 -34.55 33.64
CA LEU A 376 -45.28 -33.42 32.72
C LEU A 376 -44.13 -33.46 31.70
N SER A 377 -42.89 -33.74 32.14
CA SER A 377 -41.73 -33.91 31.25
C SER A 377 -41.90 -35.08 30.28
N LYS A 378 -42.47 -36.20 30.74
CA LYS A 378 -42.79 -37.33 29.85
C LYS A 378 -43.80 -36.91 28.77
N MET A 379 -44.86 -36.20 29.12
CA MET A 379 -45.84 -35.70 28.15
C MET A 379 -45.26 -34.66 27.19
N GLN A 380 -44.41 -33.76 27.70
CA GLN A 380 -43.66 -32.81 26.88
C GLN A 380 -42.79 -33.55 25.84
N SER A 381 -42.10 -34.62 26.21
CA SER A 381 -41.29 -35.43 25.28
C SER A 381 -42.15 -36.10 24.19
N VAL A 382 -43.32 -36.64 24.55
CA VAL A 382 -44.24 -37.28 23.60
C VAL A 382 -44.79 -36.25 22.60
N LEU A 383 -45.16 -35.05 23.09
CA LEU A 383 -45.68 -33.98 22.23
C LEU A 383 -44.58 -33.37 21.36
N LYS A 384 -43.33 -33.24 21.86
CA LYS A 384 -42.17 -32.85 21.06
C LYS A 384 -41.99 -33.77 19.86
N ASN A 385 -42.03 -35.08 20.10
CA ASN A 385 -41.88 -36.08 19.06
C ASN A 385 -43.02 -35.98 18.02
N LYS A 386 -44.27 -35.80 18.47
CA LYS A 386 -45.41 -35.59 17.55
C LYS A 386 -45.25 -34.31 16.71
N LEU A 387 -44.79 -33.23 17.32
CA LEU A 387 -44.54 -31.95 16.65
C LEU A 387 -43.43 -32.05 15.59
N GLU A 388 -42.35 -32.77 15.89
CA GLU A 388 -41.27 -33.03 14.94
C GLU A 388 -41.75 -33.86 13.75
N ILE A 389 -42.64 -34.83 13.98
CA ILE A 389 -43.27 -35.61 12.91
C ILE A 389 -44.15 -34.72 12.04
N GLU A 390 -44.95 -33.82 12.62
CA GLU A 390 -45.78 -32.87 11.85
C GLU A 390 -44.93 -31.89 11.04
N LYS A 391 -43.86 -31.34 11.62
CA LYS A 391 -42.90 -30.48 10.90
C LYS A 391 -42.23 -31.22 9.74
N LYS A 392 -41.85 -32.48 9.92
CA LYS A 392 -41.30 -33.32 8.85
C LYS A 392 -42.31 -33.51 7.72
N LYS A 393 -43.60 -33.73 8.04
CA LYS A 393 -44.68 -33.81 7.06
C LYS A 393 -44.90 -32.48 6.32
N GLU A 394 -44.89 -31.34 7.02
CA GLU A 394 -44.98 -30.00 6.40
C GLU A 394 -43.80 -29.68 5.48
N ILE A 395 -42.58 -30.08 5.86
CA ILE A 395 -41.39 -29.90 5.00
C ILE A 395 -41.48 -30.78 3.77
N GLN A 396 -41.98 -32.02 3.90
CA GLN A 396 -42.23 -32.90 2.75
C GLN A 396 -43.29 -32.32 1.81
N THR A 397 -44.41 -31.80 2.33
CA THR A 397 -45.44 -31.17 1.49
C THR A 397 -44.96 -29.85 0.86
N ARG A 398 -44.15 -29.04 1.58
CA ARG A 398 -43.50 -27.85 1.00
C ARG A 398 -42.50 -28.21 -0.09
N ARG A 399 -41.65 -29.22 0.12
CA ARG A 399 -40.73 -29.71 -0.93
C ARG A 399 -41.49 -30.21 -2.15
N ALA A 400 -42.58 -30.96 -1.96
CA ALA A 400 -43.46 -31.34 -3.06
C ALA A 400 -44.05 -30.12 -3.80
N SER A 401 -44.43 -29.05 -3.08
CA SER A 401 -44.94 -27.81 -3.70
C SER A 401 -43.86 -26.96 -4.41
N VAL A 402 -42.59 -27.07 -4.01
CA VAL A 402 -41.45 -26.41 -4.68
C VAL A 402 -41.11 -27.12 -5.98
N TYR A 403 -41.14 -28.46 -6.00
CA TYR A 403 -40.97 -29.24 -7.22
C TYR A 403 -42.06 -28.97 -8.28
N VAL A 404 -43.27 -28.59 -7.86
CA VAL A 404 -44.34 -28.17 -8.78
C VAL A 404 -44.11 -26.75 -9.33
N ARG A 405 -43.46 -25.84 -8.58
CA ARG A 405 -43.15 -24.48 -9.06
C ARG A 405 -42.03 -24.43 -10.09
N ASP A 406 -41.03 -25.30 -9.98
CA ASP A 406 -39.92 -25.35 -10.94
C ASP A 406 -40.35 -25.90 -12.33
N PHE A 407 -41.53 -26.52 -12.43
CA PHE A 407 -42.13 -26.97 -13.69
C PHE A 407 -43.16 -25.99 -14.29
N GLN A 408 -43.49 -24.90 -13.57
CA GLN A 408 -44.46 -23.88 -14.02
C GLN A 408 -43.92 -22.47 -13.80
N LEU A 409 -42.84 -22.12 -14.51
CA LEU A 409 -42.34 -20.74 -14.62
C LEU A 409 -42.89 -19.99 -15.85
N ASN A 410 -44.12 -20.31 -16.28
CA ASN A 410 -44.89 -19.51 -17.25
C ASN A 410 -46.40 -19.72 -17.04
N HIS A 411 -46.95 -19.24 -15.91
CA HIS A 411 -48.25 -18.58 -15.83
C HIS A 411 -48.63 -18.29 -14.36
N SER A 412 -49.08 -17.05 -14.12
CA SER A 412 -49.86 -16.58 -12.97
C SER A 412 -49.22 -16.58 -11.57
N LEU A 413 -48.80 -15.38 -11.16
CA LEU A 413 -48.83 -14.94 -9.77
C LEU A 413 -50.28 -14.91 -9.28
N ASN A 414 -50.72 -15.94 -8.54
CA ASN A 414 -51.76 -15.84 -7.50
C ASN A 414 -51.86 -17.18 -6.75
N ALA A 415 -51.11 -17.33 -5.66
CA ALA A 415 -51.41 -18.33 -4.65
C ALA A 415 -51.14 -17.74 -3.26
N SER A 416 -52.20 -17.24 -2.65
CA SER A 416 -52.29 -16.86 -1.25
C SER A 416 -52.00 -18.07 -0.37
N THR A 417 -50.94 -17.97 0.45
CA THR A 417 -50.64 -18.95 1.49
C THR A 417 -51.66 -18.83 2.63
N ASN A 418 -52.68 -19.69 2.61
CA ASN A 418 -53.47 -20.02 3.80
C ASN A 418 -52.61 -20.85 4.75
N SER A 419 -51.93 -20.20 5.69
CA SER A 419 -51.32 -20.86 6.85
C SER A 419 -51.79 -20.17 8.12
N SER A 420 -53.04 -20.42 8.51
CA SER A 420 -53.64 -19.87 9.72
C SER A 420 -54.47 -20.91 10.48
N GLY A 421 -53.84 -22.04 10.79
CA GLY A 421 -54.32 -22.97 11.80
C GLY A 421 -53.14 -23.67 12.45
N ARG A 422 -52.68 -23.18 13.61
CA ARG A 422 -51.67 -23.92 14.41
C ARG A 422 -52.27 -25.27 14.80
N SER A 423 -51.57 -26.37 14.49
CA SER A 423 -51.97 -27.72 14.93
C SER A 423 -52.21 -27.72 16.45
N CYS A 424 -53.24 -28.44 16.92
CA CYS A 424 -53.52 -28.58 18.35
C CYS A 424 -52.25 -29.04 19.10
N VAL A 425 -51.46 -29.94 18.51
CA VAL A 425 -50.20 -30.45 19.09
C VAL A 425 -49.20 -29.33 19.41
N TYR A 426 -49.12 -28.31 18.55
CA TYR A 426 -48.28 -27.13 18.80
C TYR A 426 -48.75 -26.39 20.05
N VAL A 427 -50.05 -26.16 20.19
CA VAL A 427 -50.64 -25.45 21.34
C VAL A 427 -50.42 -26.23 22.64
N PHE A 428 -50.59 -27.56 22.62
CA PHE A 428 -50.32 -28.44 23.77
C PHE A 428 -48.84 -28.42 24.19
N TYR A 429 -47.92 -28.49 23.22
CA TYR A 429 -46.49 -28.49 23.48
C TYR A 429 -46.01 -27.15 24.06
N ASP A 430 -46.40 -26.03 23.43
CA ASP A 430 -46.01 -24.68 23.89
C ASP A 430 -46.55 -24.39 25.29
N ALA A 431 -47.77 -24.85 25.59
CA ALA A 431 -48.37 -24.70 26.89
C ALA A 431 -47.61 -25.46 28.00
N LEU A 432 -47.16 -26.69 27.72
CA LEU A 432 -46.35 -27.48 28.65
C LEU A 432 -44.94 -26.90 28.81
N CYS A 433 -44.30 -26.46 27.71
CA CYS A 433 -43.01 -25.78 27.77
C CYS A 433 -43.07 -24.53 28.63
N ASN A 434 -44.06 -23.67 28.44
CA ASN A 434 -44.22 -22.46 29.26
C ASN A 434 -44.41 -22.77 30.75
N LEU A 435 -45.06 -23.88 31.08
CA LEU A 435 -45.29 -24.31 32.46
C LEU A 435 -44.02 -24.89 33.12
N LEU A 436 -43.19 -25.58 32.33
CA LEU A 436 -41.93 -26.22 32.75
C LEU A 436 -40.68 -25.34 32.55
N ASN A 437 -40.79 -24.22 31.84
CA ASN A 437 -39.71 -23.27 31.67
C ASN A 437 -39.43 -22.58 33.01
N PHE A 438 -38.31 -22.98 33.62
CA PHE A 438 -37.76 -22.39 34.85
C PHE A 438 -36.65 -21.37 34.56
N GLU A 439 -36.33 -21.12 33.28
CA GLU A 439 -35.28 -20.19 32.86
C GLU A 439 -35.70 -18.73 33.05
N SER A 440 -34.80 -17.98 33.69
CA SER A 440 -34.87 -16.60 34.20
C SER A 440 -35.47 -15.55 33.28
#